data_AF-A0A2S1QGG6-F1
#
_entry.id   AF-A0A2S1QGG6-F1
#
_cell.length_a   1.000
_cell.length_b   1.000
_cell.length_c   1.000
_cell.angle_alpha   90.00
_cell.angle_beta   90.00
_cell.angle_gamma   90.00
#
_symmetry.space_group_name_H-M   'P 1'
#
loop_
_entity.id
_entity.type
_entity.pdbx_description
1 polymer ?
#
loop_
_entity_poly.entity_id
_entity_poly.type
_entity_poly.pdbx_seq_one_letter_code
_entity_poly.pdbx_strand_id
1 'polypeptide(L)'
;MEELLYIFKCGIDKGDLKKDSNYYINRDIRNELVGHPIRKYKGEFISSCLFGYNGGQNKVVYLRYHKDNDYKFESMEFPIPEIVERHKEFLNVYFDKILAKLKRILLSFAKQIEKVERLVDSQDFNEILNIASVYYESIFKDTYIYDKESLLKIYARKDEHRRYQNLIDKFYKDLRNGLKETKEYSIELFEPRKQIDISEREKPIFDIKFIDTKEIGFSDIERPVTYHYELGKIATKRNPMDFDFFGGCLKRKCAKNKLVLNELDHMEMNMYDDIEYYTAYQLICTELKEE
;
A
#
# COMPACT_ATOMS: atom_id res chain seq x y z
N MET A 1 -22.10 0.33 -10.26
CA MET A 1 -22.44 0.94 -8.94
C MET A 1 -23.07 -0.07 -7.99
N GLU A 2 -24.20 -0.69 -8.33
CA GLU A 2 -24.88 -1.72 -7.50
C GLU A 2 -23.89 -2.80 -6.99
N GLU A 3 -23.11 -3.39 -7.89
CA GLU A 3 -22.09 -4.40 -7.55
C GLU A 3 -21.03 -3.88 -6.57
N LEU A 4 -20.56 -2.64 -6.75
CA LEU A 4 -19.56 -2.04 -5.85
C LEU A 4 -20.14 -1.84 -4.45
N LEU A 5 -21.38 -1.35 -4.34
CA LEU A 5 -22.06 -1.17 -3.05
C LEU A 5 -22.28 -2.50 -2.33
N TYR A 6 -22.52 -3.58 -3.09
CA TYR A 6 -22.59 -4.94 -2.56
C TYR A 6 -21.23 -5.43 -2.06
N ILE A 7 -20.17 -5.31 -2.87
CA ILE A 7 -18.80 -5.72 -2.52
C ILE A 7 -18.34 -5.04 -1.23
N PHE A 8 -18.54 -3.73 -1.11
CA PHE A 8 -18.15 -2.96 0.08
C PHE A 8 -19.15 -3.05 1.23
N LYS A 9 -20.22 -3.86 1.08
CA LYS A 9 -21.26 -4.09 2.09
C LYS A 9 -21.80 -2.77 2.65
N CYS A 10 -22.16 -1.85 1.75
CA CYS A 10 -22.71 -0.55 2.09
C CYS A 10 -24.16 -0.61 2.60
N GLY A 11 -24.84 -1.76 2.46
CA GLY A 11 -26.23 -1.94 2.87
C GLY A 11 -27.23 -1.15 2.01
N ILE A 12 -26.84 -0.85 0.76
CA ILE A 12 -27.65 -0.12 -0.20
C ILE A 12 -27.95 -1.08 -1.34
N ASP A 13 -29.24 -1.28 -1.59
CA ASP A 13 -29.70 -2.18 -2.64
C ASP A 13 -30.20 -1.41 -3.88
N LYS A 14 -30.62 -2.16 -4.90
CA LYS A 14 -31.17 -1.61 -6.13
C LYS A 14 -32.44 -0.78 -5.92
N GLY A 15 -33.26 -1.15 -4.93
CA GLY A 15 -34.46 -0.42 -4.56
C GLY A 15 -34.12 0.98 -4.03
N ASP A 16 -33.04 1.09 -3.26
CA ASP A 16 -32.54 2.38 -2.78
C ASP A 16 -32.00 3.25 -3.91
N LEU A 17 -31.26 2.66 -4.86
CA LEU A 17 -30.79 3.41 -6.05
C LEU A 17 -31.95 4.01 -6.84
N LYS A 18 -33.09 3.29 -6.94
CA LYS A 18 -34.28 3.79 -7.66
C LYS A 18 -34.96 4.99 -7.00
N LYS A 19 -34.68 5.27 -5.72
CA LYS A 19 -35.19 6.46 -5.02
C LYS A 19 -34.40 7.72 -5.38
N ASP A 20 -33.20 7.56 -5.94
CA ASP A 20 -32.35 8.66 -6.39
C ASP A 20 -32.82 9.15 -7.76
N SER A 21 -33.21 10.42 -7.85
CA SER A 21 -33.70 11.02 -9.09
C SER A 21 -32.64 11.02 -10.19
N ASN A 22 -31.37 11.24 -9.85
CA ASN A 22 -30.27 11.27 -10.81
C ASN A 22 -30.02 9.88 -11.42
N TYR A 23 -30.22 8.82 -10.64
CA TYR A 23 -30.23 7.45 -11.14
C TYR A 23 -31.48 7.15 -11.98
N TYR A 24 -32.66 7.38 -11.41
CA TYR A 24 -33.94 6.94 -11.97
C TYR A 24 -34.22 7.60 -13.32
N ILE A 25 -34.01 8.92 -13.45
CA ILE A 25 -34.24 9.66 -14.69
C ILE A 25 -33.34 9.14 -15.81
N ASN A 26 -32.03 9.06 -15.58
CA ASN A 26 -31.09 8.59 -16.60
C ASN A 26 -31.30 7.11 -16.94
N ARG A 27 -31.66 6.28 -15.96
CA ARG A 27 -32.01 4.88 -16.16
C ARG A 27 -33.26 4.75 -17.03
N ASP A 28 -34.27 5.57 -16.82
CA ASP A 28 -35.51 5.52 -17.58
C ASP A 28 -35.32 5.99 -19.02
N ILE A 29 -34.54 7.06 -19.25
CA ILE A 29 -34.10 7.46 -20.61
C ILE A 29 -33.41 6.28 -21.31
N ARG A 30 -32.46 5.60 -20.65
CA ARG A 30 -31.77 4.42 -21.21
C ARG A 30 -32.72 3.25 -21.46
N ASN A 31 -33.68 3.00 -20.56
CA ASN A 31 -34.66 1.92 -20.73
C ASN A 31 -35.62 2.22 -21.89
N GLU A 32 -36.09 3.45 -22.03
CA GLU A 32 -36.97 3.86 -23.13
C GLU A 32 -36.24 3.78 -24.48
N LEU A 33 -34.96 4.14 -24.54
CA LEU A 33 -34.24 4.18 -25.82
C LEU A 33 -33.62 2.84 -26.24
N VAL A 34 -33.06 2.09 -25.30
CA VAL A 34 -32.19 0.93 -25.61
C VAL A 34 -32.64 -0.33 -24.89
N GLY A 35 -33.09 -0.21 -23.63
CA GLY A 35 -33.43 -1.40 -22.84
C GLY A 35 -34.71 -2.09 -23.32
N HIS A 36 -35.79 -1.31 -23.42
CA HIS A 36 -37.14 -1.75 -23.76
C HIS A 36 -37.83 -0.71 -24.65
N PRO A 37 -37.29 -0.43 -25.86
CA PRO A 37 -37.89 0.54 -26.78
C PRO A 37 -39.30 0.15 -27.23
N ILE A 38 -39.68 -1.13 -27.07
CA ILE A 38 -41.07 -1.59 -27.14
C ILE A 38 -41.36 -2.31 -25.83
N ARG A 39 -42.24 -1.73 -25.01
CA ARG A 39 -42.61 -2.27 -23.71
C ARG A 39 -43.97 -2.97 -23.80
N LYS A 40 -44.01 -4.22 -23.35
CA LYS A 40 -45.24 -5.01 -23.17
C LYS A 40 -45.33 -5.52 -21.74
N TYR A 41 -46.54 -5.58 -21.19
CA TYR A 41 -46.79 -6.18 -19.88
C TYR A 41 -47.94 -7.17 -20.00
N LYS A 42 -47.70 -8.43 -19.62
CA LYS A 42 -48.68 -9.53 -19.75
C LYS A 42 -49.35 -9.63 -21.14
N GLY A 43 -48.57 -9.37 -22.20
CA GLY A 43 -49.05 -9.40 -23.59
C GLY A 43 -49.66 -8.09 -24.09
N GLU A 44 -50.00 -7.15 -23.21
CA GLU A 44 -50.51 -5.83 -23.60
C GLU A 44 -49.37 -4.87 -23.98
N PHE A 45 -49.59 -4.09 -25.04
CA PHE A 45 -48.67 -3.04 -25.46
C PHE A 45 -48.78 -1.82 -24.53
N ILE A 46 -47.65 -1.41 -23.94
CA ILE A 46 -47.59 -0.29 -23.00
C ILE A 46 -47.02 0.95 -23.68
N SER A 47 -45.86 0.82 -24.31
CA SER A 47 -45.21 1.94 -24.98
C SER A 47 -44.25 1.53 -26.08
N SER A 48 -44.02 2.44 -27.02
CA SER A 48 -42.91 2.38 -27.96
C SER A 48 -42.16 3.70 -28.03
N CYS A 49 -40.86 3.62 -28.26
CA CYS A 49 -39.98 4.77 -28.43
C CYS A 49 -39.25 4.67 -29.78
N LEU A 50 -39.14 5.80 -30.49
CA LEU A 50 -38.43 5.92 -31.76
C LEU A 50 -37.47 7.11 -31.70
N PHE A 51 -36.23 6.94 -32.15
CA PHE A 51 -35.29 8.06 -32.21
C PHE A 51 -35.83 9.19 -33.08
N GLY A 52 -35.71 10.43 -32.60
CA GLY A 52 -36.10 11.63 -33.31
C GLY A 52 -34.96 12.18 -34.15
N TYR A 53 -35.28 12.80 -35.28
CA TYR A 53 -34.29 13.36 -36.21
C TYR A 53 -33.87 14.81 -35.88
N ASN A 54 -34.51 15.45 -34.88
CA ASN A 54 -34.37 16.88 -34.59
C ASN A 54 -33.38 17.19 -33.43
N GLY A 55 -32.49 16.26 -33.10
CA GLY A 55 -31.62 16.35 -31.91
C GLY A 55 -30.37 17.23 -32.03
N GLY A 56 -29.85 17.45 -33.24
CA GLY A 56 -28.51 18.05 -33.36
C GLY A 56 -27.44 17.27 -32.58
N GLN A 57 -26.33 17.92 -32.20
CA GLN A 57 -25.21 17.25 -31.51
C GLN A 57 -25.28 17.31 -29.98
N ASN A 58 -26.17 18.10 -29.37
CA ASN A 58 -26.12 18.40 -27.93
C ASN A 58 -27.35 17.92 -27.12
N LYS A 59 -28.29 17.24 -27.75
CA LYS A 59 -29.47 16.68 -27.06
C LYS A 59 -29.87 15.33 -27.66
N VAL A 60 -30.44 14.49 -26.80
CA VAL A 60 -31.10 13.26 -27.18
C VAL A 60 -32.57 13.57 -27.38
N VAL A 61 -33.10 13.23 -28.56
CA VAL A 61 -34.51 13.45 -28.91
C VAL A 61 -35.12 12.13 -29.36
N TYR A 62 -36.31 11.82 -28.84
CA TYR A 62 -37.06 10.64 -29.26
C TYR A 62 -38.57 10.87 -29.13
N LEU A 63 -39.32 10.15 -29.95
CA LEU A 63 -40.76 10.10 -29.91
C LEU A 63 -41.18 8.95 -29.00
N ARG A 64 -42.12 9.22 -28.09
CA ARG A 64 -42.70 8.23 -27.18
C ARG A 64 -44.19 8.11 -27.46
N TYR A 65 -44.68 6.88 -27.52
CA TYR A 65 -46.10 6.54 -27.61
C TYR A 65 -46.42 5.71 -26.37
N HIS A 66 -47.38 6.13 -25.54
CA HIS A 66 -47.69 5.47 -24.27
C HIS A 66 -49.20 5.28 -24.09
N LYS A 67 -49.60 4.18 -23.46
CA LYS A 67 -51.01 3.85 -23.16
C LYS A 67 -51.72 4.97 -22.39
N ASP A 68 -51.02 5.59 -21.43
CA ASP A 68 -51.55 6.68 -20.60
C ASP A 68 -51.91 7.95 -21.38
N ASN A 69 -51.39 8.11 -22.60
CA ASN A 69 -51.73 9.22 -23.50
C ASN A 69 -52.44 8.73 -24.77
N ASP A 70 -53.21 7.64 -24.68
CA ASP A 70 -53.92 7.02 -25.80
C ASP A 70 -53.03 6.76 -27.04
N TYR A 71 -51.75 6.48 -26.81
CA TYR A 71 -50.73 6.31 -27.85
C TYR A 71 -50.60 7.52 -28.80
N LYS A 72 -50.90 8.73 -28.33
CA LYS A 72 -50.49 9.96 -29.02
C LYS A 72 -48.97 10.12 -28.91
N PHE A 73 -48.37 10.73 -29.93
CA PHE A 73 -46.94 10.95 -29.94
C PHE A 73 -46.57 12.07 -28.95
N GLU A 74 -45.51 11.84 -28.19
CA GLU A 74 -44.85 12.84 -27.33
C GLU A 74 -43.39 12.99 -27.77
N SER A 75 -42.92 14.22 -27.95
CA SER A 75 -41.51 14.49 -28.20
C SER A 75 -40.78 14.65 -26.87
N MET A 76 -39.86 13.75 -26.60
CA MET A 76 -38.99 13.79 -25.42
C MET A 76 -37.65 14.39 -25.82
N GLU A 77 -37.19 15.39 -25.07
CA GLU A 77 -35.92 16.08 -25.33
C GLU A 77 -35.08 16.18 -24.06
N PHE A 78 -33.83 15.74 -24.14
CA PHE A 78 -32.89 15.79 -23.01
C PHE A 78 -31.53 16.31 -23.46
N PRO A 79 -31.04 17.43 -22.91
CA PRO A 79 -29.68 17.90 -23.15
C PRO A 79 -28.65 16.87 -22.68
N ILE A 80 -27.65 16.58 -23.53
CA ILE A 80 -26.55 15.67 -23.18
C ILE A 80 -25.79 16.16 -21.94
N PRO A 81 -25.45 17.46 -21.79
CA PRO A 81 -24.74 17.95 -20.60
C PRO A 81 -25.46 17.65 -19.29
N GLU A 82 -26.80 17.73 -19.28
CA GLU A 82 -27.59 17.41 -18.09
C GLU A 82 -27.58 15.91 -17.76
N ILE A 83 -27.66 15.04 -18.76
CA ILE A 83 -27.56 13.58 -18.55
C ILE A 83 -26.20 13.26 -17.92
N VAL A 84 -25.13 13.85 -18.45
CA VAL A 84 -23.76 13.66 -17.96
C VAL A 84 -23.62 14.18 -16.52
N GLU A 85 -24.08 15.39 -16.23
CA GLU A 85 -23.94 15.95 -14.88
C GLU A 85 -24.76 15.15 -13.85
N ARG A 86 -26.01 14.78 -14.16
CA ARG A 86 -26.80 13.87 -13.29
C ARG A 86 -26.06 12.55 -13.05
N HIS A 87 -25.44 11.98 -14.08
CA HIS A 87 -24.70 10.73 -13.92
C HIS A 87 -23.49 10.91 -13.01
N LYS A 88 -22.76 12.01 -13.16
CA LYS A 88 -21.60 12.34 -12.34
C LYS A 88 -22.00 12.60 -10.89
N GLU A 89 -23.07 13.36 -10.64
CA GLU A 89 -23.63 13.58 -9.30
C GLU A 89 -24.03 12.25 -8.65
N PHE A 90 -24.76 11.39 -9.39
CA PHE A 90 -25.09 10.05 -8.93
C PHE A 90 -23.83 9.27 -8.53
N LEU A 91 -22.83 9.19 -9.41
CA LEU A 91 -21.60 8.46 -9.13
C LEU A 91 -20.88 9.00 -7.88
N ASN A 92 -20.72 10.33 -7.77
CA ASN A 92 -20.05 10.97 -6.64
C ASN A 92 -20.74 10.61 -5.32
N VAL A 93 -22.07 10.72 -5.24
CA VAL A 93 -22.83 10.39 -4.04
C VAL A 93 -22.57 8.97 -3.55
N TYR A 94 -22.55 7.97 -4.44
CA TYR A 94 -22.34 6.58 -4.03
C TYR A 94 -20.88 6.22 -3.84
N PHE A 95 -19.96 6.84 -4.57
CA PHE A 95 -18.54 6.71 -4.28
C PHE A 95 -18.18 7.31 -2.92
N ASP A 96 -18.74 8.46 -2.55
CA ASP A 96 -18.54 9.05 -1.22
C ASP A 96 -19.04 8.14 -0.10
N LYS A 97 -20.16 7.45 -0.30
CA LYS A 97 -20.67 6.44 0.65
C LYS A 97 -19.70 5.26 0.80
N ILE A 98 -19.10 4.80 -0.28
CA ILE A 98 -18.06 3.75 -0.25
C ILE A 98 -16.80 4.26 0.46
N LEU A 99 -16.33 5.45 0.12
CA LEU A 99 -15.16 6.08 0.76
C LEU A 99 -15.37 6.24 2.26
N ALA A 100 -16.55 6.70 2.69
CA ALA A 100 -16.90 6.81 4.10
C ALA A 100 -16.88 5.44 4.82
N LYS A 101 -17.35 4.37 4.16
CA LYS A 101 -17.29 3.01 4.69
C LYS A 101 -15.85 2.53 4.84
N LEU A 102 -15.02 2.72 3.81
CA LEU A 102 -13.60 2.37 3.84
C LEU A 102 -12.84 3.13 4.93
N LYS A 103 -13.10 4.44 5.07
CA LYS A 103 -12.52 5.26 6.14
C LYS A 103 -12.87 4.72 7.53
N ARG A 104 -14.13 4.32 7.76
CA ARG A 104 -14.54 3.71 9.04
C ARG A 104 -13.82 2.39 9.31
N ILE A 105 -13.64 1.55 8.29
CA ILE A 105 -12.92 0.28 8.39
C ILE A 105 -11.46 0.54 8.78
N LEU A 106 -10.77 1.44 8.06
CA LEU A 106 -9.37 1.76 8.32
C LEU A 106 -9.15 2.42 9.68
N LEU A 107 -10.05 3.30 10.12
CA LEU A 107 -10.01 3.85 11.49
C LEU A 107 -10.20 2.76 12.56
N SER A 108 -11.03 1.75 12.30
CA SER A 108 -11.17 0.61 13.21
C SER A 108 -9.89 -0.22 13.27
N PHE A 109 -9.22 -0.44 12.14
CA PHE A 109 -7.92 -1.11 12.09
C PHE A 109 -6.84 -0.32 12.83
N ALA A 110 -6.74 1.00 12.61
CA ALA A 110 -5.80 1.87 13.31
C ALA A 110 -5.97 1.77 14.84
N LYS A 111 -7.21 1.74 15.33
CA LYS A 111 -7.51 1.51 16.77
C LYS A 111 -7.10 0.12 17.26
N GLN A 112 -7.15 -0.90 16.42
CA GLN A 112 -6.66 -2.23 16.79
C GLN A 112 -5.14 -2.26 16.86
N ILE A 113 -4.45 -1.63 15.90
CA ILE A 113 -2.99 -1.46 15.93
C ILE A 113 -2.55 -0.72 17.19
N GLU A 114 -3.22 0.36 17.57
CA GLU A 114 -2.92 1.09 18.81
C GLU A 114 -3.05 0.20 20.07
N LYS A 115 -4.00 -0.73 20.08
CA LYS A 115 -4.10 -1.70 21.19
C LYS A 115 -2.93 -2.67 21.19
N VAL A 116 -2.51 -3.16 20.01
CA VAL A 116 -1.36 -4.05 19.87
C VAL A 116 -0.08 -3.35 20.32
N GLU A 117 0.16 -2.10 19.91
CA GLU A 117 1.31 -1.30 20.35
C GLU A 117 1.42 -1.25 21.88
N ARG A 118 0.31 -1.03 22.59
CA ARG A 118 0.30 -1.02 24.07
C ARG A 118 0.58 -2.38 24.69
N LEU A 119 0.19 -3.47 24.03
CA LEU A 119 0.44 -4.83 24.52
C LEU A 119 1.92 -5.20 24.38
N VAL A 120 2.58 -4.76 23.30
CA VAL A 120 4.00 -5.05 23.04
C VAL A 120 4.91 -4.62 24.20
N ASP A 121 4.57 -3.55 24.91
CA ASP A 121 5.38 -3.05 26.03
C ASP A 121 5.10 -3.75 27.38
N SER A 122 4.03 -4.54 27.46
CA SER A 122 3.54 -5.12 28.74
C SER A 122 3.62 -6.65 28.81
N GLN A 123 3.63 -7.33 27.66
CA GLN A 123 3.56 -8.78 27.58
C GLN A 123 4.95 -9.42 27.49
N ASP A 124 5.04 -10.72 27.78
CA ASP A 124 6.27 -11.48 27.55
C ASP A 124 6.50 -11.74 26.05
N PHE A 125 7.74 -12.10 25.70
CA PHE A 125 8.14 -12.26 24.31
C PHE A 125 7.32 -13.32 23.56
N ASN A 126 6.99 -14.44 24.20
CA ASN A 126 6.21 -15.50 23.54
C ASN A 126 4.80 -14.99 23.21
N GLU A 127 4.21 -14.25 24.14
CA GLU A 127 2.89 -13.68 23.96
C GLU A 127 2.89 -12.56 22.90
N ILE A 128 3.97 -11.77 22.81
CA ILE A 128 4.15 -10.79 21.74
C ILE A 128 4.17 -11.48 20.36
N LEU A 129 4.87 -12.61 20.22
CA LEU A 129 4.88 -13.37 18.97
C LEU A 129 3.49 -13.93 18.63
N ASN A 130 2.72 -14.37 19.63
CA ASN A 130 1.34 -14.80 19.44
C ASN A 130 0.46 -13.65 18.94
N ILE A 131 0.52 -12.49 19.59
CA ILE A 131 -0.23 -11.30 19.22
C ILE A 131 0.14 -10.86 17.80
N ALA A 132 1.44 -10.75 17.49
CA ALA A 132 1.92 -10.39 16.16
C ALA A 132 1.43 -11.35 15.07
N SER A 133 1.38 -12.66 15.35
CA SER A 133 0.89 -13.65 14.38
C SER A 133 -0.59 -13.50 13.99
N VAL A 134 -1.40 -12.90 14.86
CA VAL A 134 -2.83 -12.69 14.60
C VAL A 134 -3.08 -11.31 13.99
N TYR A 135 -2.38 -10.29 14.49
CA TYR A 135 -2.71 -8.89 14.18
C TYR A 135 -1.73 -8.21 13.21
N TYR A 136 -0.52 -8.73 13.04
CA TYR A 136 0.53 -8.11 12.22
C TYR A 136 1.51 -9.16 11.64
N GLU A 137 0.98 -10.19 10.98
CA GLU A 137 1.77 -11.33 10.45
C GLU A 137 2.91 -10.91 9.52
N SER A 138 2.79 -9.76 8.85
CA SER A 138 3.79 -9.25 7.91
C SER A 138 5.18 -9.11 8.53
N ILE A 139 5.28 -8.80 9.83
CA ILE A 139 6.57 -8.63 10.51
C ILE A 139 7.48 -9.86 10.36
N PHE A 140 6.91 -11.05 10.28
CA PHE A 140 7.68 -12.29 10.15
C PHE A 140 8.28 -12.51 8.75
N LYS A 141 7.99 -11.62 7.80
CA LYS A 141 8.53 -11.62 6.44
C LYS A 141 9.47 -10.44 6.18
N ASP A 142 9.64 -9.54 7.15
CA ASP A 142 10.38 -8.29 6.96
C ASP A 142 11.90 -8.48 6.93
N THR A 143 12.42 -9.41 7.74
CA THR A 143 13.87 -9.71 7.82
C THR A 143 14.09 -11.23 7.79
N TYR A 144 15.29 -11.65 7.37
CA TYR A 144 15.76 -13.03 7.53
C TYR A 144 15.58 -13.46 9.00
N ILE A 145 15.25 -14.73 9.23
CA ILE A 145 15.12 -15.38 10.56
C ILE A 145 14.12 -14.74 11.54
N TYR A 146 13.20 -13.87 11.06
CA TYR A 146 12.08 -13.38 11.88
C TYR A 146 10.93 -14.38 11.97
N ASP A 147 11.04 -15.57 11.40
CA ASP A 147 10.02 -16.59 11.64
C ASP A 147 9.93 -16.92 13.14
N LYS A 148 8.72 -17.28 13.56
CA LYS A 148 8.40 -17.49 14.97
C LYS A 148 9.30 -18.54 15.63
N GLU A 149 9.66 -19.61 14.92
CA GLU A 149 10.47 -20.70 15.48
C GLU A 149 11.91 -20.24 15.74
N SER A 150 12.51 -19.54 14.78
CA SER A 150 13.84 -18.95 14.92
C SER A 150 13.90 -17.93 16.05
N LEU A 151 12.92 -17.01 16.12
CA LEU A 151 12.85 -16.00 17.18
C LEU A 151 12.78 -16.61 18.59
N LEU A 152 12.01 -17.69 18.77
CA LEU A 152 11.95 -18.42 20.05
C LEU A 152 13.29 -19.04 20.42
N LYS A 153 13.98 -19.69 19.47
CA LYS A 153 15.31 -20.28 19.68
C LYS A 153 16.34 -19.22 20.05
N ILE A 154 16.28 -18.05 19.41
CA ILE A 154 17.20 -16.94 19.65
C ILE A 154 16.94 -16.31 21.01
N TYR A 155 15.67 -16.09 21.37
CA TYR A 155 15.29 -15.53 22.65
C TYR A 155 15.75 -16.41 23.82
N ALA A 156 15.69 -17.74 23.68
CA ALA A 156 16.19 -18.68 24.69
C ALA A 156 17.69 -18.53 24.96
N ARG A 157 18.45 -18.00 23.99
CA ARG A 157 19.92 -17.85 24.03
C ARG A 157 20.37 -16.41 24.24
N LYS A 158 19.44 -15.48 24.51
CA LYS A 158 19.70 -14.03 24.62
C LYS A 158 20.85 -13.67 25.58
N ASP A 159 21.03 -14.47 26.63
CA ASP A 159 22.04 -14.25 27.67
C ASP A 159 23.40 -14.91 27.36
N GLU A 160 23.50 -15.73 26.30
CA GLU A 160 24.74 -16.42 25.92
C GLU A 160 25.73 -15.47 25.24
N HIS A 161 25.24 -14.63 24.34
CA HIS A 161 26.04 -13.67 23.60
C HIS A 161 25.19 -12.49 23.15
N ARG A 162 25.78 -11.29 23.13
CA ARG A 162 25.09 -10.04 22.78
C ARG A 162 24.41 -10.04 21.40
N ARG A 163 24.83 -10.90 20.47
CA ARG A 163 24.24 -10.98 19.13
C ARG A 163 22.78 -11.42 19.15
N TYR A 164 22.42 -12.30 20.08
CA TYR A 164 21.06 -12.79 20.23
C TYR A 164 20.17 -11.68 20.78
N GLN A 165 20.59 -11.02 21.86
CA GLN A 165 19.89 -9.86 22.40
C GLN A 165 19.77 -8.73 21.36
N ASN A 166 20.82 -8.47 20.57
CA ASN A 166 20.80 -7.47 19.50
C ASN A 166 19.70 -7.74 18.47
N LEU A 167 19.53 -9.00 18.03
CA LEU A 167 18.45 -9.34 17.10
C LEU A 167 17.07 -9.17 17.75
N ILE A 168 16.91 -9.56 19.02
CA ILE A 168 15.65 -9.39 19.75
C ILE A 168 15.30 -7.90 19.90
N ASP A 169 16.26 -7.06 20.27
CA ASP A 169 16.08 -5.61 20.38
C ASP A 169 15.68 -4.99 19.04
N LYS A 170 16.32 -5.44 17.96
CA LYS A 170 15.95 -5.02 16.61
C LYS A 170 14.54 -5.46 16.25
N PHE A 171 14.16 -6.70 16.51
CA PHE A 171 12.80 -7.18 16.26
C PHE A 171 11.76 -6.29 16.95
N TYR A 172 11.99 -5.91 18.22
CA TYR A 172 11.12 -4.97 18.92
C TYR A 172 11.06 -3.59 18.27
N LYS A 173 12.20 -3.06 17.84
CA LYS A 173 12.29 -1.76 17.15
C LYS A 173 11.53 -1.80 15.83
N ASP A 174 11.74 -2.83 15.01
CA ASP A 174 11.09 -3.02 13.72
C ASP A 174 9.58 -3.22 13.90
N LEU A 175 9.16 -4.03 14.88
CA LEU A 175 7.74 -4.23 15.20
C LEU A 175 7.07 -2.91 15.61
N ARG A 176 7.69 -2.12 16.49
CA ARG A 176 7.16 -0.81 16.90
C ARG A 176 7.07 0.17 15.74
N ASN A 177 8.11 0.24 14.91
CA ASN A 177 8.12 1.11 13.74
C ASN A 177 7.06 0.69 12.72
N GLY A 178 7.00 -0.60 12.38
CA GLY A 178 6.03 -1.14 11.44
C GLY A 178 4.58 -0.91 11.89
N LEU A 179 4.27 -1.12 13.17
CA LEU A 179 2.95 -0.81 13.73
C LEU A 179 2.64 0.69 13.62
N LYS A 180 3.59 1.55 13.99
CA LYS A 180 3.44 3.01 13.93
C LYS A 180 3.21 3.50 12.50
N GLU A 181 4.07 3.11 11.57
CA GLU A 181 3.98 3.48 10.15
C GLU A 181 2.68 2.98 9.51
N THR A 182 2.28 1.74 9.80
CA THR A 182 1.02 1.17 9.28
C THR A 182 -0.19 1.94 9.80
N LYS A 183 -0.16 2.34 11.08
CA LYS A 183 -1.21 3.16 11.70
C LYS A 183 -1.28 4.55 11.09
N GLU A 184 -0.15 5.23 10.96
CA GLU A 184 -0.05 6.57 10.36
C GLU A 184 -0.53 6.56 8.91
N TYR A 185 -0.04 5.61 8.09
CA TYR A 185 -0.47 5.44 6.71
C TYR A 185 -1.99 5.24 6.58
N SER A 186 -2.59 4.45 7.48
CA SER A 186 -4.05 4.20 7.49
C SER A 186 -4.86 5.48 7.74
N ILE A 187 -4.31 6.44 8.48
CA ILE A 187 -4.94 7.73 8.78
C ILE A 187 -4.72 8.71 7.61
N GLU A 188 -3.47 8.83 7.15
CA GLU A 188 -3.05 9.76 6.09
C GLU A 188 -3.70 9.46 4.73
N LEU A 189 -4.05 8.20 4.45
CA LEU A 189 -4.65 7.80 3.16
C LEU A 189 -5.91 8.60 2.77
N PHE A 190 -6.65 9.10 3.76
CA PHE A 190 -7.85 9.92 3.55
C PHE A 190 -7.63 11.42 3.77
N GLU A 191 -6.42 11.83 4.09
CA GLU A 191 -6.09 13.24 4.14
C GLU A 191 -5.90 13.78 2.71
N PRO A 192 -6.29 15.04 2.45
CA PRO A 192 -5.96 15.66 1.18
C PRO A 192 -4.46 15.59 0.97
N ARG A 193 -4.02 15.07 -0.17
CA ARG A 193 -2.59 15.10 -0.53
C ARG A 193 -2.11 16.53 -0.39
N LYS A 194 -1.06 16.76 0.40
CA LYS A 194 -0.40 18.06 0.47
C LYS A 194 -0.10 18.48 -0.97
N GLN A 195 -0.69 19.60 -1.40
CA GLN A 195 -0.30 20.21 -2.68
C GLN A 195 1.18 20.54 -2.55
N ILE A 196 2.01 19.80 -3.28
CA ILE A 196 3.39 20.18 -3.46
C ILE A 196 3.32 21.36 -4.39
N ASP A 197 3.56 22.56 -3.85
CA ASP A 197 3.67 23.73 -4.68
C ASP A 197 4.92 23.58 -5.56
N ILE A 198 4.70 23.23 -6.83
CA ILE A 198 5.78 23.02 -7.81
C ILE A 198 6.45 24.36 -8.15
N SER A 199 5.81 25.49 -7.81
CA SER A 199 6.32 26.83 -8.12
C SER A 199 7.53 27.26 -7.27
N GLU A 200 7.79 26.64 -6.12
CA GLU A 200 8.87 27.04 -5.19
C GLU A 200 10.14 26.17 -5.26
N ARG A 201 10.15 25.08 -6.06
CA ARG A 201 11.35 24.25 -6.18
C ARG A 201 12.33 24.85 -7.17
N GLU A 202 13.32 25.59 -6.67
CA GLU A 202 14.54 25.86 -7.43
C GLU A 202 15.08 24.53 -7.97
N LYS A 203 15.24 24.44 -9.30
CA LYS A 203 15.87 23.26 -9.90
C LYS A 203 17.27 23.15 -9.31
N PRO A 204 17.70 21.98 -8.81
CA PRO A 204 19.05 21.83 -8.32
C PRO A 204 20.02 22.21 -9.44
N ILE A 205 20.78 23.28 -9.22
CA ILE A 205 21.85 23.68 -10.11
C ILE A 205 23.02 22.75 -9.78
N PHE A 206 23.21 21.74 -10.62
CA PHE A 206 24.38 20.89 -10.53
C PHE A 206 25.57 21.63 -11.16
N ASP A 207 26.46 22.16 -10.33
CA ASP A 207 27.77 22.61 -10.78
C ASP A 207 28.68 21.39 -10.96
N ILE A 208 28.57 20.74 -12.12
CA ILE A 208 29.39 19.58 -12.47
C ILE A 208 30.75 20.09 -12.93
N LYS A 209 31.72 20.12 -12.00
CA LYS A 209 33.12 20.36 -12.34
C LYS A 209 33.76 19.06 -12.81
N PHE A 210 34.07 18.99 -14.10
CA PHE A 210 34.95 17.94 -14.64
C PHE A 210 36.38 18.30 -14.25
N ILE A 211 36.91 17.61 -13.25
CA ILE A 211 38.28 17.78 -12.82
C ILE A 211 39.10 16.68 -13.48
N ASP A 212 40.15 17.06 -14.22
CA ASP A 212 41.06 16.09 -14.81
C ASP A 212 41.79 15.36 -13.66
N THR A 213 41.71 14.03 -13.64
CA THR A 213 42.27 13.17 -12.57
C THR A 213 43.77 13.35 -12.33
N LYS A 214 44.46 14.11 -13.18
CA LYS A 214 45.86 14.50 -13.03
C LYS A 214 46.08 15.69 -12.06
N GLU A 215 45.05 16.46 -11.74
CA GLU A 215 45.15 17.70 -10.96
C GLU A 215 44.76 17.56 -9.49
N ILE A 216 44.16 16.44 -9.09
CA ILE A 216 43.84 16.15 -7.68
C ILE A 216 44.77 15.06 -7.19
N GLY A 217 45.63 15.39 -6.21
CA GLY A 217 46.23 14.37 -5.36
C GLY A 217 45.10 13.61 -4.67
N PHE A 218 44.97 12.31 -4.93
CA PHE A 218 43.94 11.43 -4.34
C PHE A 218 43.91 11.42 -2.80
N SER A 219 44.81 12.13 -2.13
CA SER A 219 44.89 12.30 -0.68
C SER A 219 43.81 13.20 -0.07
N ASP A 220 43.14 14.05 -0.86
CA ASP A 220 42.38 15.18 -0.30
C ASP A 220 40.85 15.03 -0.36
N ILE A 221 40.36 13.87 -0.81
CA ILE A 221 38.92 13.53 -0.76
C ILE A 221 38.73 12.40 0.25
N GLU A 222 38.49 12.75 1.51
CA GLU A 222 37.97 11.79 2.50
C GLU A 222 36.55 11.39 2.10
N ARG A 223 36.43 10.34 1.27
CA ARG A 223 35.14 9.72 1.01
C ARG A 223 34.71 8.97 2.26
N PRO A 224 33.47 9.15 2.75
CA PRO A 224 32.96 8.35 3.84
C PRO A 224 33.05 6.87 3.47
N VAL A 225 33.65 6.07 4.36
CA VAL A 225 33.72 4.61 4.18
C VAL A 225 32.30 4.07 4.31
N THR A 226 31.80 3.47 3.24
CA THR A 226 30.49 2.80 3.21
C THR A 226 30.67 1.28 3.28
N TYR A 227 29.74 0.60 3.93
CA TYR A 227 29.74 -0.86 4.08
C TYR A 227 28.50 -1.50 3.45
N HIS A 228 27.48 -0.70 3.13
CA HIS A 228 26.19 -1.12 2.56
C HIS A 228 26.31 -2.17 1.45
N TYR A 229 27.22 -1.93 0.48
CA TYR A 229 27.36 -2.83 -0.66
C TYR A 229 27.89 -4.20 -0.26
N GLU A 230 28.98 -4.27 0.51
CA GLU A 230 29.54 -5.54 0.95
C GLU A 230 28.59 -6.29 1.89
N LEU A 231 27.95 -5.58 2.83
CA LEU A 231 26.93 -6.16 3.73
C LEU A 231 25.75 -6.75 2.94
N GLY A 232 25.23 -5.99 1.97
CA GLY A 232 24.14 -6.45 1.12
C GLY A 232 24.50 -7.69 0.29
N LYS A 233 25.77 -7.88 -0.09
CA LYS A 233 26.20 -9.09 -0.79
C LYS A 233 26.27 -10.30 0.13
N ILE A 234 26.92 -10.18 1.29
CA ILE A 234 27.03 -11.31 2.23
C ILE A 234 25.67 -11.71 2.82
N ALA A 235 24.71 -10.79 2.94
CA ALA A 235 23.35 -11.09 3.41
C ALA A 235 22.63 -12.14 2.54
N THR A 236 22.92 -12.17 1.24
CA THR A 236 22.20 -13.03 0.28
C THR A 236 22.63 -14.49 0.27
N LYS A 237 23.77 -14.84 0.89
CA LYS A 237 24.32 -16.21 0.96
C LYS A 237 24.36 -16.94 -0.40
N ARG A 238 24.61 -16.23 -1.51
CA ARG A 238 24.53 -16.79 -2.87
C ARG A 238 25.51 -17.94 -3.10
N ASN A 239 26.76 -17.77 -2.66
CA ASN A 239 27.80 -18.77 -2.76
C ASN A 239 28.95 -18.45 -1.77
N PRO A 240 29.83 -19.43 -1.46
CA PRO A 240 30.95 -19.22 -0.54
C PRO A 240 31.99 -18.19 -1.04
N MET A 241 32.24 -18.13 -2.35
CA MET A 241 33.25 -17.20 -2.92
C MET A 241 32.84 -15.73 -2.75
N ASP A 242 31.53 -15.44 -2.80
CA ASP A 242 31.00 -14.10 -2.51
C ASP A 242 31.31 -13.72 -1.06
N PHE A 243 31.15 -14.66 -0.11
CA PHE A 243 31.51 -14.40 1.28
C PHE A 243 33.01 -14.13 1.43
N ASP A 244 33.88 -14.95 0.83
CA ASP A 244 35.33 -14.74 0.89
C ASP A 244 35.73 -13.37 0.34
N PHE A 245 35.16 -12.98 -0.80
CA PHE A 245 35.48 -11.72 -1.46
C PHE A 245 34.95 -10.50 -0.67
N PHE A 246 33.64 -10.45 -0.41
CA PHE A 246 33.01 -9.30 0.25
C PHE A 246 33.31 -9.25 1.74
N GLY A 247 33.32 -10.40 2.42
CA GLY A 247 33.79 -10.54 3.80
C GLY A 247 35.25 -10.15 3.96
N GLY A 248 36.13 -10.57 3.04
CA GLY A 248 37.53 -10.13 3.01
C GLY A 248 37.69 -8.62 2.80
N CYS A 249 36.80 -7.99 2.02
CA CYS A 249 36.75 -6.54 1.91
C CYS A 249 36.34 -5.86 3.22
N LEU A 250 35.32 -6.38 3.91
CA LEU A 250 34.90 -5.88 5.23
C LEU A 250 35.99 -6.07 6.29
N LYS A 251 36.67 -7.22 6.33
CA LYS A 251 37.80 -7.47 7.26
C LYS A 251 38.91 -6.43 7.08
N ARG A 252 39.23 -6.06 5.82
CA ARG A 252 40.22 -4.99 5.53
C ARG A 252 39.74 -3.61 5.97
N LYS A 253 38.49 -3.25 5.66
CA LYS A 253 37.91 -1.95 6.07
C LYS A 253 37.78 -1.83 7.60
N CYS A 254 37.48 -2.92 8.27
CA CYS A 254 37.22 -3.00 9.70
C CYS A 254 38.40 -3.56 10.51
N ALA A 255 39.64 -3.46 10.01
CA ALA A 255 40.82 -4.10 10.62
C ALA A 255 41.06 -3.71 12.10
N LYS A 256 40.53 -2.56 12.55
CA LYS A 256 40.61 -2.09 13.93
C LYS A 256 39.39 -2.49 14.79
N ASN A 257 38.28 -2.91 14.17
CA ASN A 257 37.05 -3.28 14.87
C ASN A 257 37.04 -4.80 15.16
N LYS A 258 37.52 -5.17 16.35
CA LYS A 258 37.58 -6.57 16.79
C LYS A 258 36.22 -7.26 16.84
N LEU A 259 35.14 -6.54 17.13
CA LEU A 259 33.79 -7.09 17.13
C LEU A 259 33.45 -7.58 15.74
N VAL A 260 33.57 -6.69 14.74
CA VAL A 260 33.18 -7.01 13.36
C VAL A 260 34.02 -8.17 12.82
N LEU A 261 35.32 -8.19 13.12
CA LEU A 261 36.19 -9.31 12.70
C LEU A 261 35.74 -10.64 13.31
N ASN A 262 35.48 -10.69 14.62
CA ASN A 262 35.03 -11.91 15.29
C ASN A 262 33.68 -12.39 14.77
N GLU A 263 32.74 -11.47 14.50
CA GLU A 263 31.44 -11.83 13.96
C GLU A 263 31.52 -12.29 12.50
N LEU A 264 32.42 -11.71 11.69
CA LEU A 264 32.67 -12.18 10.32
C LEU A 264 33.26 -13.60 10.32
N ASP A 265 34.23 -13.89 11.19
CA ASP A 265 34.77 -15.25 11.35
C ASP A 265 33.69 -16.23 11.83
N HIS A 266 32.81 -15.77 12.74
CA HIS A 266 31.68 -16.56 13.20
C HIS A 266 30.67 -16.88 12.08
N MET A 267 30.36 -15.90 11.22
CA MET A 267 29.50 -16.10 10.05
C MET A 267 30.11 -17.11 9.08
N GLU A 268 31.42 -17.03 8.85
CA GLU A 268 32.17 -17.95 7.97
C GLU A 268 32.07 -19.40 8.46
N MET A 269 32.25 -19.62 9.76
CA MET A 269 32.16 -20.95 10.38
C MET A 269 30.73 -21.51 10.41
N ASN A 270 29.72 -20.65 10.38
CA ASN A 270 28.30 -21.01 10.52
C ASN A 270 27.49 -20.71 9.25
N MET A 271 28.10 -20.83 8.07
CA MET A 271 27.46 -20.46 6.81
C MET A 271 26.16 -21.24 6.50
N TYR A 272 25.96 -22.41 7.10
CA TYR A 272 24.75 -23.23 6.93
C TYR A 272 23.78 -23.20 8.13
N ASP A 273 24.13 -22.49 9.20
CA ASP A 273 23.23 -22.25 10.33
C ASP A 273 22.69 -20.83 10.20
N ASP A 274 21.43 -20.70 9.77
CA ASP A 274 20.82 -19.40 9.52
C ASP A 274 20.70 -18.57 10.79
N ILE A 275 20.44 -19.18 11.95
CA ILE A 275 20.33 -18.46 13.22
C ILE A 275 21.68 -17.84 13.56
N GLU A 276 22.73 -18.64 13.55
CA GLU A 276 24.09 -18.17 13.88
C GLU A 276 24.62 -17.16 12.87
N TYR A 277 24.35 -17.39 11.59
CA TYR A 277 24.78 -16.50 10.51
C TYR A 277 24.10 -15.13 10.60
N TYR A 278 22.76 -15.10 10.68
CA TYR A 278 22.02 -13.85 10.59
C TYR A 278 22.00 -13.07 11.90
N THR A 279 22.15 -13.71 13.07
CA THR A 279 22.35 -12.98 14.34
C THR A 279 23.70 -12.27 14.36
N ALA A 280 24.77 -12.92 13.87
CA ALA A 280 26.09 -12.30 13.72
C ALA A 280 26.08 -11.17 12.67
N TYR A 281 25.46 -11.42 11.50
CA TYR A 281 25.26 -10.41 10.47
C TYR A 281 24.57 -9.16 11.02
N GLN A 282 23.47 -9.34 11.77
CA GLN A 282 22.71 -8.21 12.28
C GLN A 282 23.53 -7.40 13.29
N LEU A 283 24.32 -8.05 14.14
CA LEU A 283 25.21 -7.35 15.07
C LEU A 283 26.27 -6.51 14.35
N ILE A 284 26.80 -7.00 13.22
CA ILE A 284 27.71 -6.23 12.36
C ILE A 284 27.00 -4.99 11.80
N CYS A 285 25.78 -5.14 11.27
CA CYS A 285 25.00 -4.01 10.75
C CYS A 285 24.76 -2.94 11.83
N THR A 286 24.41 -3.35 13.05
CA THR A 286 24.19 -2.44 14.18
C THR A 286 25.49 -1.71 14.57
N GLU A 287 26.61 -2.43 14.69
CA GLU A 287 27.91 -1.85 15.04
C GLU A 287 28.41 -0.84 13.99
N LEU A 288 28.17 -1.13 12.71
CA LEU A 288 28.56 -0.28 11.58
C LEU A 288 27.55 0.83 11.27
N LYS A 289 26.40 0.85 11.95
CA LYS A 289 25.29 1.81 11.74
C LYS A 289 24.75 1.79 10.30
N GLU A 290 24.57 0.59 9.76
CA GLU A 290 24.07 0.33 8.40
C GLU A 290 22.67 -0.31 8.43
N GLU A 291 21.86 0.08 9.42
CA GLU A 291 20.45 -0.32 9.58
C GLU A 291 19.48 0.57 8.79
#